data_AF-A0A4Y2FM26-F1
#
_entry.id   AF-A0A4Y2FM26-F1
#
_cell.length_a   1.000
_cell.length_b   1.000
_cell.length_c   1.000
_cell.angle_alpha   90.00
_cell.angle_beta   90.00
_cell.angle_gamma   90.00
#
_symmetry.space_group_name_H-M   'P 1'
#
loop_
_entity.id
_entity.type
_entity.pdbx_description
1 polymer ?
#
loop_
_entity_poly.entity_id
_entity_poly.type
_entity_poly.pdbx_seq_one_letter_code
_entity_poly.pdbx_strand_id
1 'polypeptide(L)' 'NVGAPFERMTLDNLGHFPVTTKGNRYDLVLMDYFAKWPEAITIPYQEASRLWLKNLFELGFRFTAYL' A
#
# COMPACT_ATOMS: atom_id res chain seq x y z
N ASN A 1 -12.23 18.54 -2.45
CA ASN A 1 -11.42 18.66 -1.23
C ASN A 1 -11.64 17.38 -0.43
N VAL A 2 -10.59 16.79 0.15
CA VAL A 2 -10.69 15.57 0.98
C VAL A 2 -10.74 16.06 2.43
N GLY A 3 -11.79 15.69 3.17
CA GLY A 3 -12.12 16.25 4.48
C GLY A 3 -11.64 15.41 5.66
N ALA A 4 -11.34 14.13 5.44
CA ALA A 4 -10.88 13.20 6.45
C ALA A 4 -9.84 12.19 5.92
N PRO A 5 -9.01 11.62 6.79
CA PRO A 5 -8.13 10.50 6.43
C PRO A 5 -8.89 9.36 5.77
N PHE A 6 -8.28 8.71 4.78
CA PHE A 6 -8.78 7.50 4.10
C PHE A 6 -10.01 7.70 3.20
N GLU A 7 -10.58 8.90 3.09
CA GLU A 7 -11.64 9.19 2.11
C GLU A 7 -11.17 9.01 0.66
N ARG A 8 -9.87 9.23 0.41
CA ARG A 8 -9.25 9.01 -0.89
C ARG A 8 -7.83 8.51 -0.70
N MET A 9 -7.59 7.28 -1.16
CA MET A 9 -6.25 6.71 -1.24
C MET A 9 -5.85 6.56 -2.70
N THR A 10 -4.60 6.88 -3.00
CA THR A 10 -3.96 6.52 -4.27
C THR A 10 -3.08 5.32 -4.08
N LEU A 11 -3.18 4.39 -5.02
CA LEU A 11 -2.32 3.24 -5.14
C LEU A 11 -1.52 3.38 -6.42
N ASP A 12 -0.20 3.32 -6.31
CA ASP A 12 0.68 3.25 -7.47
C ASP A 12 1.48 1.94 -7.43
N ASN A 13 1.54 1.26 -8.58
CA ASN A 13 2.35 0.06 -8.75
C ASN A 13 3.56 0.44 -9.58
N LEU A 14 4.68 0.68 -8.89
CA LEU A 14 5.95 0.95 -9.56
C LEU A 14 6.51 -0.41 -10.03
N GLY A 15 6.28 -0.68 -11.32
CA GLY A 15 6.64 -1.94 -11.97
C GLY A 15 7.93 -1.87 -12.78
N HIS A 16 8.66 -3.00 -12.76
CA HIS A 16 9.92 -3.32 -13.46
C HIS A 16 11.22 -2.95 -12.71
N PHE A 17 11.26 -3.17 -11.40
CA PHE A 17 12.55 -3.23 -10.71
C PHE A 17 13.26 -4.56 -10.98
N PRO A 18 14.61 -4.59 -10.97
CA PRO A 18 15.37 -5.83 -11.00
C PRO A 18 14.89 -6.78 -9.90
N VAL A 19 14.69 -8.05 -10.23
CA VAL A 19 14.24 -9.06 -9.27
C VAL A 19 15.25 -9.14 -8.14
N THR A 20 14.82 -8.83 -6.92
CA THR A 20 15.66 -9.03 -5.72
C THR A 20 15.89 -10.52 -5.47
N THR A 21 16.90 -10.88 -4.68
CA THR A 21 17.17 -12.29 -4.30
C THR A 21 15.99 -12.98 -3.58
N LYS A 22 15.03 -12.21 -3.05
CA LYS A 22 13.79 -12.70 -2.42
C LYS A 22 12.60 -12.82 -3.38
N GLY A 23 12.79 -12.53 -4.67
CA GLY A 23 11.74 -12.62 -5.68
C GLY A 23 10.81 -11.40 -5.76
N ASN A 24 11.10 -10.31 -5.03
CA ASN A 24 10.32 -9.06 -5.11
C ASN A 24 10.54 -8.38 -6.45
N ARG A 25 9.45 -7.96 -7.10
CA ARG A 25 9.42 -7.41 -8.47
C ARG A 25 8.64 -6.10 -8.62
N TYR A 26 7.82 -5.80 -7.62
CA TYR A 26 6.90 -4.68 -7.66
C TYR A 26 6.96 -3.96 -6.34
N ASP A 27 7.00 -2.63 -6.41
CA ASP A 27 6.84 -1.78 -5.24
C ASP A 27 5.45 -1.17 -5.29
N LEU A 28 4.65 -1.48 -4.28
CA LEU A 28 3.31 -0.97 -4.11
C LEU A 28 3.36 0.24 -3.18
N VAL A 29 2.99 1.42 -3.68
CA VAL A 29 2.92 2.63 -2.86
C VAL A 29 1.46 2.97 -2.62
N LEU A 30 1.05 3.02 -1.35
CA LEU A 30 -0.25 3.51 -0.91
C LEU A 30 -0.07 4.89 -0.31
N MET A 31 -0.89 5.87 -0.71
CA MET A 31 -0.85 7.21 -0.14
C MET A 31 -2.25 7.71 0.19
N ASP A 32 -2.46 8.11 1.44
CA ASP A 32 -3.66 8.85 1.84
C ASP A 32 -3.55 10.31 1.39
N TYR A 33 -4.55 10.79 0.64
CA TYR A 33 -4.55 12.17 0.12
C TYR A 33 -4.63 13.23 1.22
N PHE A 34 -5.21 12.89 2.37
CA PHE A 34 -5.39 13.80 3.49
C PHE A 34 -4.11 13.91 4.33
N ALA A 35 -3.60 12.79 4.84
CA ALA A 35 -2.37 12.76 5.65
C ALA A 35 -1.10 12.96 4.81
N LYS A 36 -1.19 12.77 3.48
CA LYS A 36 -0.04 12.76 2.55
C LYS A 36 1.07 11.79 3.00
N TRP A 37 0.69 10.70 3.65
CA TRP A 37 1.62 9.67 4.13
C TRP A 37 1.74 8.54 3.11
N PRO A 38 2.93 8.31 2.51
CA PRO A 38 3.16 7.18 1.62
C PRO A 38 3.66 5.95 2.39
N GLU A 39 3.03 4.80 2.17
CA GLU A 39 3.48 3.50 2.64
C GLU A 39 3.87 2.64 1.43
N ALA A 40 5.14 2.19 1.39
CA ALA A 40 5.69 1.39 0.31
C ALA A 40 5.90 -0.06 0.75
N ILE A 41 5.34 -1.01 -0.02
CA ILE A 41 5.41 -2.44 0.25
C ILE A 41 5.98 -3.15 -0.99
N THR A 42 7.10 -3.83 -0.82
CA THR A 42 7.70 -4.63 -1.90
C THR A 42 7.01 -5.99 -2.00
N ILE A 43 6.50 -6.36 -3.17
CA ILE A 43 5.77 -7.62 -3.39
C ILE A 43 6.39 -8.47 -4.53
N PRO A 44 6.30 -9.81 -4.43
CA PRO A 44 6.90 -10.72 -5.41
C PRO A 44 6.12 -10.88 -6.73
N TYR A 45 4.83 -10.57 -6.73
CA TYR A 45 3.98 -10.65 -7.91
C TYR A 45 2.83 -9.64 -7.83
N GLN A 46 2.41 -9.11 -8.98
CA GLN A 46 1.39 -8.06 -9.06
C GLN A 46 0.05 -8.51 -8.48
N GLU A 47 -0.36 -9.77 -8.66
CA GLU A 47 -1.61 -10.29 -8.09
C GLU A 47 -1.60 -10.32 -6.54
N ALA A 48 -0.41 -10.34 -5.93
CA ALA A 48 -0.25 -10.28 -4.48
C ALA A 48 -0.80 -8.95 -3.94
N SER A 49 -0.69 -7.86 -4.71
CA SER A 49 -1.13 -6.52 -4.30
C SER A 49 -2.58 -6.55 -3.83
N ARG A 50 -3.47 -7.27 -4.53
CA ARG A 50 -4.89 -7.31 -4.20
C ARG A 50 -5.16 -8.05 -2.89
N LEU A 51 -4.46 -9.17 -2.64
CA LEU A 51 -4.60 -9.92 -1.40
C LEU A 51 -3.98 -9.17 -0.22
N TRP A 52 -2.80 -8.56 -0.44
CA TRP A 52 -2.14 -7.70 0.54
C TRP A 52 -2.98 -6.47 0.88
N LEU A 53 -3.57 -5.81 -0.11
CA LEU A 53 -4.45 -4.66 0.12
C LEU A 53 -5.69 -5.07 0.89
N LYS A 54 -6.35 -6.18 0.54
CA LYS A 54 -7.45 -6.71 1.34
C LYS A 54 -7.00 -6.94 2.78
N ASN A 55 -5.90 -7.63 2.98
CA ASN A 55 -5.37 -7.86 4.32
C ASN A 55 -5.00 -6.55 5.02
N LEU A 56 -4.46 -5.55 4.32
CA LEU A 56 -4.11 -4.24 4.87
C LEU A 56 -5.35 -3.40 5.20
N PHE A 57 -6.44 -3.51 4.45
CA PHE A 57 -7.70 -2.86 4.78
C PHE A 57 -8.40 -3.55 5.95
N GLU A 58 -8.36 -4.88 6.01
CA GLU A 58 -8.88 -5.67 7.14
C GLU A 58 -8.03 -5.51 8.40
N LEU A 59 -6.71 -5.39 8.26
CA LEU A 59 -5.75 -5.08 9.32
C LEU A 59 -5.67 -3.57 9.61
N GLY A 60 -6.20 -2.73 8.72
CA GLY A 60 -6.06 -1.27 8.65
C GLY A 60 -6.89 -0.49 9.67
N PHE A 61 -7.57 -1.18 10.58
CA PHE A 61 -8.04 -0.61 11.84
C PHE A 61 -7.12 -0.92 13.03
N ARG A 62 -6.18 -1.86 12.93
CA ARG A 62 -5.34 -2.26 14.08
C ARG A 62 -4.22 -1.29 14.40
N PHE A 63 -3.79 -0.44 13.46
CA PHE A 63 -2.85 0.65 13.74
C PHE A 63 -3.55 1.94 14.17
N THR A 64 -4.82 2.16 13.79
CA THR A 64 -5.66 3.27 14.26
C THR A 64 -6.13 3.11 15.72
N ALA A 65 -5.83 1.97 16.38
CA ALA A 65 -6.14 1.70 17.78
C ALA A 65 -4.98 2.00 18.76
N TYR A 66 -3.85 2.53 18.28
CA TYR A 66 -2.69 2.92 19.11
C TYR A 66 -2.28 4.40 18.93
N LEU A 67 -3.22 5.25 18.52
CA LEU A 67 -3.18 6.72 18.68
C LEU A 67 -4.57 7.21 19.11
#